data_AF-A0A923TW65-F1
#
_entry.id   AF-A0A923TW65-F1
#
_cell.length_a   1.000
_cell.length_b   1.000
_cell.length_c   1.000
_cell.angle_alpha   90.00
_cell.angle_beta   90.00
_cell.angle_gamma   90.00
#
_symmetry.space_group_name_H-M   'P 1'
#
loop_
_entity.id
_entity.type
_entity.pdbx_description
1 polymer ?
#
loop_
_entity_poly.entity_id
_entity_poly.type
_entity_poly.pdbx_seq_one_letter_code
_entity_poly.pdbx_strand_id
1 'polypeptide(L)'
;MLLNHNIRPLKCFLKREYLYNLEAHHGEIEECHLFAISSIKGRALGLHAFLSTGAVFYRLPLSAFVWRKDAEEVPLENLQTWDQLGYHIAVIEYDFLKELNGRVFMRDGHWEKCEYLFTVDFCHPDPGYLNTTFVESPEDHKCQHFVKLANGCYGAYPNNKIIWEEVAFVTKQIEGRPDYRINRQKFHAETGDWMSSNDDRFFYDFKKKDDSHATPPSSASETKSERVGLACGVD
;
A
#
# COMPACT_ATOMS: atom_id res chain seq x y z
N MET A 1 -6.25 -1.26 -19.73
CA MET A 1 -4.98 -1.97 -19.49
C MET A 1 -4.09 -0.96 -18.73
N LEU A 2 -3.17 -1.32 -17.85
CA LEU A 2 -2.17 -2.34 -18.04
C LEU A 2 -1.71 -2.96 -16.72
N LEU A 3 -1.64 -4.29 -16.74
CA LEU A 3 -0.89 -5.07 -15.77
C LEU A 3 0.57 -4.60 -15.58
N ASN A 4 1.21 -4.00 -16.60
CA ASN A 4 2.60 -3.55 -16.55
C ASN A 4 2.71 -2.03 -16.63
N HIS A 5 3.61 -1.44 -15.84
CA HIS A 5 3.83 0.00 -15.77
C HIS A 5 5.32 0.33 -15.83
N ASN A 6 5.66 1.39 -16.56
CA ASN A 6 7.02 1.92 -16.58
C ASN A 6 7.39 2.47 -15.20
N ILE A 7 8.67 2.35 -14.85
CA ILE A 7 9.29 3.09 -13.75
C ILE A 7 10.48 3.87 -14.30
N ARG A 8 10.97 4.84 -13.53
CA ARG A 8 12.28 5.43 -13.80
C ARG A 8 13.33 4.30 -13.77
N PRO A 9 14.22 4.19 -14.76
CA PRO A 9 15.22 3.14 -14.75
C PRO A 9 16.11 3.19 -13.51
N LEU A 10 16.27 2.04 -12.84
CA LEU A 10 17.14 1.88 -11.67
C LEU A 10 18.29 0.94 -12.01
N LYS A 11 19.52 1.35 -11.69
CA LYS A 11 20.71 0.47 -11.74
C LYS A 11 20.75 -0.36 -10.47
N CYS A 12 20.84 -1.68 -10.60
CA CYS A 12 20.91 -2.59 -9.46
C CYS A 12 21.54 -3.93 -9.85
N PHE A 13 21.48 -4.88 -8.93
CA PHE A 13 21.94 -6.24 -9.14
C PHE A 13 20.77 -7.21 -9.02
N LEU A 14 20.77 -8.23 -9.88
CA LEU A 14 19.85 -9.36 -9.85
C LEU A 14 20.60 -10.57 -9.31
N LYS A 15 20.01 -11.27 -8.35
CA LYS A 15 20.50 -12.55 -7.83
C LYS A 15 20.31 -13.64 -8.88
N ARG A 16 21.40 -14.22 -9.37
CA ARG A 16 21.40 -15.07 -10.58
C ARG A 16 20.55 -16.31 -10.40
N GLU A 17 20.39 -16.84 -9.19
CA GLU A 17 19.52 -18.00 -8.96
C GLU A 17 18.08 -17.79 -9.46
N TYR A 18 17.57 -16.56 -9.48
CA TYR A 18 16.24 -16.26 -10.03
C TYR A 18 16.15 -16.39 -11.55
N LEU A 19 17.29 -16.36 -12.27
CA LEU A 19 17.36 -16.64 -13.71
C LEU A 19 17.32 -18.14 -14.02
N TYR A 20 17.64 -18.98 -13.03
CA TYR A 20 17.76 -20.43 -13.15
C TYR A 20 16.76 -21.16 -12.26
N ASN A 21 15.56 -20.59 -12.10
CA ASN A 21 14.47 -21.20 -11.32
C ASN A 21 14.87 -21.60 -9.88
N LEU A 22 15.83 -20.89 -9.28
CA LEU A 22 16.38 -21.18 -7.96
C LEU A 22 17.11 -22.52 -7.84
N GLU A 23 17.57 -23.11 -8.96
CA GLU A 23 18.24 -24.42 -8.98
C GLU A 23 19.77 -24.32 -9.08
N ALA A 24 20.32 -23.15 -9.45
CA ALA A 24 21.75 -22.94 -9.67
C ALA A 24 22.17 -21.50 -9.38
N HIS A 25 23.48 -21.23 -9.31
CA HIS A 25 24.08 -19.88 -9.18
C HIS A 25 23.69 -19.11 -7.91
N HIS A 26 23.42 -19.82 -6.80
CA HIS A 26 23.09 -19.20 -5.52
C HIS A 26 24.20 -18.28 -5.00
N GLY A 27 23.82 -17.07 -4.59
CA GLY A 27 24.76 -16.07 -4.05
C GLY A 27 25.56 -15.34 -5.12
N GLU A 28 25.38 -15.66 -6.40
CA GLU A 28 25.95 -14.89 -7.50
C GLU A 28 25.00 -13.75 -7.88
N ILE A 29 25.55 -12.57 -8.17
CA ILE A 29 24.77 -11.40 -8.60
C ILE A 29 25.26 -10.89 -9.95
N GLU A 30 24.35 -10.36 -10.77
CA GLU A 30 24.66 -9.73 -12.06
C GLU A 30 24.08 -8.31 -12.12
N GLU A 31 24.80 -7.38 -12.75
CA GLU A 31 24.30 -6.03 -13.00
C GLU A 31 23.11 -6.02 -13.95
N CYS A 32 22.08 -5.23 -13.62
CA CYS A 32 20.89 -5.07 -14.43
C CYS A 32 20.25 -3.69 -14.27
N HIS A 33 19.32 -3.38 -15.17
CA HIS A 33 18.44 -2.22 -15.06
C HIS A 33 17.00 -2.66 -14.81
N LEU A 34 16.40 -2.22 -13.70
CA LEU A 34 14.96 -2.28 -13.53
C LEU A 34 14.31 -1.15 -14.33
N PHE A 35 13.30 -1.45 -15.14
CA PHE A 35 12.67 -0.47 -16.04
C PHE A 35 11.14 -0.46 -16.00
N ALA A 36 10.53 -1.52 -15.47
CA ALA A 36 9.08 -1.63 -15.35
C ALA A 36 8.69 -2.55 -14.18
N ILE A 37 7.42 -2.48 -13.80
CA ILE A 37 6.80 -3.33 -12.79
C ILE A 37 5.48 -3.90 -13.30
N SER A 38 4.92 -4.86 -12.57
CA SER A 38 3.63 -5.46 -12.88
C SER A 38 2.86 -5.86 -11.63
N SER A 39 1.53 -5.80 -11.73
CA SER A 39 0.61 -6.03 -10.62
C SER A 39 -0.39 -7.15 -10.92
N ILE A 40 -0.17 -8.35 -10.35
CA ILE A 40 -1.09 -9.48 -10.49
C ILE A 40 -1.74 -9.74 -9.14
N LYS A 41 -3.06 -9.58 -9.06
CA LYS A 41 -3.81 -9.81 -7.82
C LYS A 41 -3.43 -11.13 -7.14
N GLY A 42 -3.06 -11.08 -5.86
CA GLY A 42 -2.68 -12.24 -5.06
C GLY A 42 -1.28 -12.80 -5.37
N ARG A 43 -0.39 -11.98 -5.93
CA ARG A 43 1.04 -12.31 -6.10
C ARG A 43 1.91 -11.14 -5.65
N ALA A 44 3.20 -11.40 -5.47
CA ALA A 44 4.18 -10.37 -5.18
C ALA A 44 4.28 -9.30 -6.31
N LEU A 45 4.81 -8.13 -5.99
CA LEU A 45 5.09 -7.11 -7.01
C LEU A 45 6.12 -7.67 -8.00
N GLY A 46 5.79 -7.69 -9.29
CA GLY A 46 6.65 -8.26 -10.31
C GLY A 46 7.52 -7.21 -10.98
N LEU A 47 8.83 -7.25 -10.77
CA LEU A 47 9.80 -6.32 -11.35
C LEU A 47 10.32 -6.82 -12.70
N HIS A 48 10.69 -5.90 -13.60
CA HIS A 48 11.18 -6.21 -14.94
C HIS A 48 12.60 -5.69 -15.08
N ALA A 49 13.51 -6.58 -15.49
CA ALA A 49 14.94 -6.35 -15.52
C ALA A 49 15.51 -6.52 -16.93
N PHE A 50 16.40 -5.61 -17.31
CA PHE A 50 17.23 -5.70 -18.50
C PHE A 50 18.66 -6.06 -18.07
N LEU A 51 19.16 -7.21 -18.51
CA LEU A 51 20.47 -7.74 -18.13
C LEU A 51 21.59 -7.20 -19.01
N SER A 52 22.83 -7.31 -18.54
CA SER A 52 24.02 -6.92 -19.30
C SER A 52 24.18 -7.69 -20.62
N THR A 53 23.63 -8.91 -20.68
CA THR A 53 23.57 -9.77 -21.87
C THR A 53 22.56 -9.31 -22.93
N GLY A 54 21.72 -8.31 -22.63
CA GLY A 54 20.61 -7.85 -23.48
C GLY A 54 19.31 -8.65 -23.30
N ALA A 55 19.32 -9.70 -22.47
CA ALA A 55 18.12 -10.44 -22.11
C ALA A 55 17.20 -9.60 -21.20
N VAL A 56 15.88 -9.82 -21.33
CA VAL A 56 14.88 -9.15 -20.51
C VAL A 56 14.08 -10.18 -19.72
N PHE A 57 14.07 -10.04 -18.39
CA PHE A 57 13.32 -10.89 -17.48
C PHE A 57 12.17 -10.13 -16.86
N TYR A 58 11.00 -10.77 -16.80
CA TYR A 58 9.76 -10.18 -16.33
C TYR A 58 9.28 -10.86 -15.05
N ARG A 59 8.61 -10.09 -14.20
CA ARG A 59 7.85 -10.55 -13.03
C ARG A 59 8.67 -11.27 -11.97
N LEU A 60 9.91 -10.84 -11.76
CA LEU A 60 10.72 -11.31 -10.64
C LEU A 60 10.34 -10.56 -9.35
N PRO A 61 10.36 -11.22 -8.18
CA PRO A 61 9.98 -10.58 -6.92
C PRO A 61 11.05 -9.62 -6.42
N LEU A 62 10.71 -8.77 -5.43
CA LEU A 62 11.66 -7.86 -4.76
C LEU A 62 12.92 -8.57 -4.24
N SER A 63 12.78 -9.77 -3.68
CA SER A 63 13.89 -10.57 -3.14
C SER A 63 14.91 -11.01 -4.18
N ALA A 64 14.60 -10.89 -5.48
CA ALA A 64 15.54 -11.15 -6.56
C ALA A 64 16.53 -10.00 -6.79
N PHE A 65 16.29 -8.82 -6.20
CA PHE A 65 17.05 -7.61 -6.50
C PHE A 65 17.64 -6.97 -5.26
N VAL A 66 18.87 -6.48 -5.40
CA VAL A 66 19.57 -5.68 -4.39
C VAL A 66 20.17 -4.45 -5.06
N TRP A 67 20.20 -3.32 -4.36
CA TRP A 67 20.72 -2.07 -4.94
C TRP A 67 22.22 -1.88 -4.72
N ARG A 68 22.84 -2.71 -3.87
CA ARG A 68 24.29 -2.78 -3.65
C ARG A 68 24.77 -4.22 -3.38
N LYS A 69 26.08 -4.46 -3.49
CA LYS A 69 26.68 -5.80 -3.48
C LYS A 69 26.78 -6.42 -2.09
N ASP A 70 26.85 -5.61 -1.04
CA ASP A 70 26.92 -5.98 0.38
C ASP A 70 25.54 -6.00 1.04
N ALA A 71 24.49 -6.25 0.26
CA ALA A 71 23.13 -6.32 0.77
C ALA A 71 22.92 -7.56 1.65
N GLU A 72 22.08 -7.43 2.67
CA GLU A 72 21.67 -8.55 3.51
C GLU A 72 20.74 -9.52 2.76
N GLU A 73 20.75 -10.79 3.17
CA GLU A 73 19.81 -11.78 2.66
C GLU A 73 18.49 -11.68 3.41
N VAL A 74 17.48 -11.06 2.77
CA VAL A 74 16.17 -10.83 3.36
C VAL A 74 15.08 -11.55 2.55
N PRO A 75 14.24 -12.39 3.19
CA PRO A 75 13.20 -13.10 2.47
C PRO A 75 12.06 -12.16 2.04
N LEU A 76 11.35 -12.54 0.97
CA LEU A 76 10.36 -11.69 0.31
C LEU A 76 9.28 -11.15 1.25
N GLU A 77 8.81 -11.96 2.19
CA GLU A 77 7.78 -11.60 3.16
C GLU A 77 8.21 -10.46 4.11
N ASN A 78 9.51 -10.22 4.26
CA ASN A 78 10.06 -9.11 5.01
C ASN A 78 10.32 -7.87 4.15
N LEU A 79 10.40 -8.03 2.82
CA LEU A 79 10.56 -6.93 1.86
C LEU A 79 9.22 -6.38 1.35
N GLN A 80 8.15 -7.18 1.42
CA GLN A 80 6.82 -6.79 0.96
C GLN A 80 5.75 -7.24 1.97
N THR A 81 4.92 -6.31 2.42
CA THR A 81 3.90 -6.65 3.44
C THR A 81 2.71 -7.42 2.85
N TRP A 82 2.21 -6.99 1.69
CA TRP A 82 0.99 -7.48 1.07
C TRP A 82 1.25 -7.86 -0.38
N ASP A 83 0.61 -8.92 -0.86
CA ASP A 83 0.50 -9.17 -2.29
C ASP A 83 -0.23 -8.01 -3.00
N GLN A 84 -0.09 -7.97 -4.32
CA GLN A 84 -0.79 -7.01 -5.16
C GLN A 84 -2.30 -7.16 -5.01
N LEU A 85 -3.00 -6.03 -4.84
CA LEU A 85 -4.44 -6.01 -4.52
C LEU A 85 -5.33 -6.08 -5.78
N GLY A 86 -4.77 -5.78 -6.95
CA GLY A 86 -5.50 -5.70 -8.21
C GLY A 86 -4.56 -5.72 -9.41
N TYR A 87 -5.14 -5.60 -10.61
CA TYR A 87 -4.39 -5.50 -11.87
C TYR A 87 -4.19 -4.06 -12.34
N HIS A 88 -4.86 -3.13 -11.68
CA HIS A 88 -4.96 -1.74 -12.08
C HIS A 88 -4.27 -0.89 -11.04
N ILE A 89 -3.14 -0.34 -11.46
CA ILE A 89 -2.28 0.45 -10.60
C ILE A 89 -1.94 1.79 -11.24
N ALA A 90 -1.53 2.74 -10.41
CA ALA A 90 -0.76 3.90 -10.79
C ALA A 90 0.66 3.78 -10.22
N VAL A 91 1.64 4.30 -10.95
CA VAL A 91 3.03 4.44 -10.49
C VAL A 91 3.34 5.92 -10.42
N ILE A 92 3.64 6.41 -9.23
CA ILE A 92 3.74 7.85 -8.96
C ILE A 92 4.98 8.14 -8.12
N GLU A 93 5.88 8.98 -8.63
CA GLU A 93 6.91 9.63 -7.81
C GLU A 93 6.30 10.93 -7.27
N TYR A 94 5.80 10.93 -6.02
CA TYR A 94 5.30 12.14 -5.38
C TYR A 94 6.43 13.12 -5.13
N ASP A 95 6.34 14.33 -5.68
CA ASP A 95 7.35 15.38 -5.52
C ASP A 95 7.64 15.71 -4.05
N PHE A 96 6.63 15.65 -3.18
CA PHE A 96 6.80 15.91 -1.75
C PHE A 96 7.60 14.82 -1.03
N LEU A 97 7.54 13.57 -1.49
CA LEU A 97 8.29 12.45 -0.90
C LEU A 97 9.62 12.19 -1.60
N LYS A 98 9.84 12.81 -2.76
CA LYS A 98 11.03 12.63 -3.56
C LYS A 98 12.29 12.94 -2.76
N GLU A 99 13.24 12.01 -2.81
CA GLU A 99 14.53 12.10 -2.09
C GLU A 99 14.40 12.15 -0.55
N LEU A 100 13.21 11.90 0.01
CA LEU A 100 13.05 11.81 1.45
C LEU A 100 13.59 10.49 1.99
N ASN A 101 14.22 10.60 3.15
CA ASN A 101 14.53 9.48 4.01
C ASN A 101 13.35 9.15 4.91
N GLY A 102 13.36 7.94 5.42
CA GLY A 102 12.39 7.45 6.39
C GLY A 102 12.89 6.20 7.07
N ARG A 103 11.97 5.56 7.77
CA ARG A 103 12.19 4.27 8.41
C ARG A 103 10.95 3.40 8.32
N VAL A 104 11.18 2.12 8.06
CA VAL A 104 10.16 1.10 7.92
C VAL A 104 10.13 0.26 9.20
N PHE A 105 8.92 0.02 9.73
CA PHE A 105 8.70 -0.88 10.84
C PHE A 105 8.61 -2.33 10.36
N MET A 106 9.71 -3.06 10.50
CA MET A 106 9.87 -4.42 10.00
C MET A 106 8.97 -5.42 10.76
N ARG A 107 8.83 -6.65 10.23
CA ARG A 107 7.91 -7.65 10.82
C ARG A 107 8.38 -8.19 12.17
N ASP A 108 9.69 -8.25 12.37
CA ASP A 108 10.37 -8.62 13.61
C ASP A 108 10.43 -7.49 14.65
N GLY A 109 9.89 -6.30 14.31
CA GLY A 109 9.69 -5.20 15.24
C GLY A 109 10.84 -4.19 15.32
N HIS A 110 11.89 -4.32 14.50
CA HIS A 110 12.91 -3.28 14.40
C HIS A 110 12.54 -2.21 13.36
N TRP A 111 13.25 -1.08 13.41
CA TRP A 111 13.14 -0.01 12.41
C TRP A 111 14.31 -0.09 11.44
N GLU A 112 14.02 -0.24 10.15
CA GLU A 112 15.01 -0.24 9.08
C GLU A 112 14.96 1.09 8.33
N LYS A 113 16.10 1.76 8.14
CA LYS A 113 16.14 3.04 7.42
C LYS A 113 15.84 2.84 5.95
N CYS A 114 15.21 3.82 5.32
CA CYS A 114 14.88 3.76 3.90
C CYS A 114 14.93 5.10 3.18
N GLU A 115 15.04 5.05 1.85
CA GLU A 115 14.95 6.19 0.93
C GLU A 115 13.76 5.95 -0.02
N TYR A 116 12.90 6.95 -0.20
CA TYR A 116 11.75 6.88 -1.09
C TYR A 116 12.17 6.85 -2.57
N LEU A 117 11.50 6.01 -3.38
CA LEU A 117 11.66 6.01 -4.85
C LEU A 117 10.37 6.36 -5.58
N PHE A 118 9.30 5.60 -5.36
CA PHE A 118 7.99 5.86 -5.95
C PHE A 118 6.89 5.10 -5.19
N THR A 119 5.63 5.36 -5.53
CA THR A 119 4.47 4.71 -4.95
C THR A 119 3.71 3.96 -6.02
N VAL A 120 3.31 2.73 -5.71
CA VAL A 120 2.33 1.94 -6.46
C VAL A 120 1.00 2.08 -5.75
N ASP A 121 0.01 2.61 -6.43
CA ASP A 121 -1.34 2.77 -5.90
C ASP A 121 -2.36 1.97 -6.68
N PHE A 122 -3.44 1.52 -6.06
CA PHE A 122 -4.40 0.60 -6.67
C PHE A 122 -5.75 1.29 -6.87
N CYS A 123 -6.44 0.97 -7.96
CA CYS A 123 -7.80 1.44 -8.18
C CYS A 123 -8.67 0.37 -8.85
N HIS A 124 -9.98 0.51 -8.73
CA HIS A 124 -10.91 -0.20 -9.59
C HIS A 124 -10.94 0.52 -10.95
N PRO A 125 -10.68 -0.15 -12.08
CA PRO A 125 -10.47 0.53 -13.36
C PRO A 125 -11.69 1.21 -13.95
N ASP A 126 -12.86 0.59 -13.80
CA ASP A 126 -14.05 0.95 -14.57
C ASP A 126 -15.31 0.45 -13.84
N PRO A 127 -16.27 1.35 -13.54
CA PRO A 127 -17.55 1.00 -12.93
C PRO A 127 -18.36 -0.06 -13.69
N GLY A 128 -18.12 -0.25 -14.99
CA GLY A 128 -18.76 -1.27 -15.82
C GLY A 128 -18.33 -2.70 -15.52
N TYR A 129 -17.19 -2.90 -14.83
CA TYR A 129 -16.79 -4.22 -14.34
C TYR A 129 -17.18 -4.42 -12.89
N LEU A 130 -17.51 -5.66 -12.53
CA LEU A 130 -17.70 -6.04 -11.14
C LEU A 130 -16.41 -5.81 -10.36
N ASN A 131 -16.47 -4.96 -9.32
CA ASN A 131 -15.37 -4.82 -8.39
C ASN A 131 -15.27 -6.10 -7.53
N THR A 132 -14.21 -6.88 -7.77
CA THR A 132 -13.92 -8.11 -7.02
C THR A 132 -12.82 -7.92 -5.98
N THR A 133 -12.46 -6.67 -5.70
CA THR A 133 -11.34 -6.28 -4.84
C THR A 133 -11.81 -5.36 -3.72
N PHE A 134 -10.90 -5.05 -2.78
CA PHE A 134 -11.16 -4.10 -1.69
C PHE A 134 -10.34 -2.81 -1.86
N VAL A 135 -9.88 -2.52 -3.08
CA VAL A 135 -9.00 -1.36 -3.34
C VAL A 135 -9.68 -0.03 -3.09
N GLU A 136 -11.01 0.05 -3.06
CA GLU A 136 -11.76 1.29 -2.77
C GLU A 136 -12.29 1.36 -1.32
N SER A 137 -12.05 0.31 -0.52
CA SER A 137 -12.48 0.24 0.88
C SER A 137 -11.55 1.07 1.76
N PRO A 138 -12.04 2.02 2.58
CA PRO A 138 -11.18 2.86 3.42
C PRO A 138 -10.26 2.07 4.36
N GLU A 139 -10.76 0.99 4.96
CA GLU A 139 -9.96 0.16 5.86
C GLU A 139 -8.93 -0.72 5.15
N ASP A 140 -9.25 -1.21 3.95
CA ASP A 140 -8.47 -2.24 3.26
C ASP A 140 -7.52 -1.68 2.19
N HIS A 141 -7.82 -0.50 1.62
CA HIS A 141 -6.97 0.14 0.64
C HIS A 141 -5.56 0.35 1.24
N LYS A 142 -4.54 -0.09 0.51
CA LYS A 142 -3.13 0.19 0.82
C LYS A 142 -2.39 0.46 -0.49
N CYS A 143 -1.78 1.63 -0.60
CA CYS A 143 -0.71 1.82 -1.57
C CYS A 143 0.56 1.11 -1.09
N GLN A 144 1.56 1.00 -1.96
CA GLN A 144 2.86 0.44 -1.65
C GLN A 144 3.94 1.45 -2.04
N HIS A 145 4.67 1.97 -1.06
CA HIS A 145 5.86 2.78 -1.32
C HIS A 145 7.04 1.85 -1.61
N PHE A 146 7.58 1.97 -2.81
CA PHE A 146 8.82 1.33 -3.20
C PHE A 146 9.99 2.15 -2.65
N VAL A 147 10.86 1.51 -1.89
CA VAL A 147 11.95 2.15 -1.15
C VAL A 147 13.27 1.39 -1.32
N LYS A 148 14.39 2.10 -1.18
CA LYS A 148 15.69 1.46 -0.90
C LYS A 148 15.85 1.34 0.61
N LEU A 149 16.16 0.15 1.10
CA LEU A 149 16.45 -0.10 2.51
C LEU A 149 17.94 0.07 2.78
N ALA A 150 18.32 0.53 3.96
CA ALA A 150 19.71 0.76 4.33
C ALA A 150 20.53 -0.55 4.41
N ASN A 151 19.89 -1.70 4.54
CA ASN A 151 20.47 -3.04 4.42
C ASN A 151 20.80 -3.49 2.98
N GLY A 152 20.60 -2.64 1.96
CA GLY A 152 20.97 -2.93 0.58
C GLY A 152 19.87 -3.60 -0.27
N CYS A 153 18.72 -3.94 0.32
CA CYS A 153 17.56 -4.47 -0.38
C CYS A 153 16.60 -3.38 -0.88
N TYR A 154 15.71 -3.75 -1.80
CA TYR A 154 14.50 -2.96 -2.08
C TYR A 154 13.32 -3.48 -1.25
N GLY A 155 12.37 -2.60 -0.93
CA GLY A 155 11.14 -2.99 -0.27
C GLY A 155 9.91 -2.26 -0.80
N ALA A 156 8.74 -2.83 -0.55
CA ALA A 156 7.44 -2.26 -0.89
C ALA A 156 6.50 -2.33 0.32
N TYR A 157 6.26 -1.18 0.95
CA TYR A 157 5.55 -1.11 2.23
C TYR A 157 4.35 -0.15 2.18
N PRO A 158 3.26 -0.47 2.90
CA PRO A 158 2.12 0.42 3.04
C PRO A 158 2.43 1.61 3.94
N ASN A 159 1.63 2.68 3.82
CA ASN A 159 1.70 3.88 4.67
C ASN A 159 1.82 3.57 6.18
N ASN A 160 1.07 2.60 6.69
CA ASN A 160 1.04 2.25 8.11
C ASN A 160 2.28 1.48 8.60
N LYS A 161 3.30 1.34 7.76
CA LYS A 161 4.60 0.73 8.08
C LYS A 161 5.77 1.71 7.99
N ILE A 162 5.57 2.92 7.47
CA ILE A 162 6.65 3.87 7.21
C ILE A 162 6.44 5.16 8.00
N ILE A 163 7.54 5.71 8.52
CA ILE A 163 7.61 7.09 9.03
C ILE A 163 8.65 7.83 8.20
N TRP A 164 8.25 8.93 7.57
CA TRP A 164 9.15 9.79 6.78
C TRP A 164 9.79 10.86 7.66
N GLU A 165 11.03 11.24 7.31
CA GLU A 165 11.88 12.14 8.09
C GLU A 165 12.02 13.50 7.39
N GLU A 166 10.91 14.21 7.17
CA GLU A 166 10.96 15.57 6.62
C GLU A 166 11.38 16.58 7.70
N VAL A 167 12.67 16.86 7.78
CA VAL A 167 13.31 17.59 8.89
C VAL A 167 12.78 19.00 9.11
N ALA A 168 12.24 19.66 8.08
CA ALA A 168 11.66 20.99 8.24
C ALA A 168 10.31 20.97 8.96
N PHE A 169 9.57 19.86 8.90
CA PHE A 169 8.22 19.72 9.47
C PHE A 169 8.17 18.77 10.67
N VAL A 170 8.86 17.63 10.60
CA VAL A 170 8.88 16.57 11.60
C VAL A 170 9.85 16.92 12.72
N THR A 171 9.45 17.88 13.55
CA THR A 171 10.24 18.37 14.70
C THR A 171 10.00 17.58 15.98
N LYS A 172 8.85 16.89 16.08
CA LYS A 172 8.49 16.09 17.26
C LYS A 172 9.15 14.72 17.20
N GLN A 173 9.93 14.40 18.22
CA GLN A 173 10.48 13.07 18.42
C GLN A 173 9.41 12.18 19.05
N ILE A 174 9.01 11.12 18.35
CA ILE A 174 8.09 10.10 18.86
C ILE A 174 8.91 8.86 19.18
N GLU A 175 8.82 8.39 20.43
CA GLU A 175 9.37 7.09 20.83
C GLU A 175 8.46 5.97 20.31
N GLY A 176 9.05 4.98 19.63
CA GLY A 176 8.29 3.87 19.05
C GLY A 176 7.49 4.28 17.82
N ARG A 177 6.18 3.99 17.83
CA ARG A 177 5.25 4.24 16.70
C ARG A 177 4.08 5.12 17.14
N PRO A 178 3.56 6.01 16.27
CA PRO A 178 2.34 6.74 16.56
C PRO A 178 1.15 5.82 16.87
N ASP A 179 0.22 6.28 17.70
CA ASP A 179 -0.99 5.57 18.14
C ASP A 179 -2.21 5.82 17.24
N TYR A 180 -1.97 6.26 16.00
CA TYR A 180 -3.02 6.54 15.02
C TYR A 180 -3.86 5.31 14.71
N ARG A 181 -5.16 5.54 14.50
CA ARG A 181 -6.12 4.50 14.16
C ARG A 181 -6.39 4.47 12.67
N ILE A 182 -6.73 3.28 12.16
CA ILE A 182 -7.15 3.08 10.78
C ILE A 182 -8.46 3.85 10.55
N ASN A 183 -8.53 4.58 9.44
CA ASN A 183 -9.77 5.22 9.01
C ASN A 183 -10.75 4.16 8.49
N ARG A 184 -12.00 4.24 8.96
CA ARG A 184 -13.13 3.40 8.50
C ARG A 184 -14.26 4.24 7.87
N GLN A 185 -14.11 5.56 7.88
CA GLN A 185 -15.14 6.48 7.41
C GLN A 185 -14.92 6.78 5.92
N LYS A 186 -16.01 6.79 5.16
CA LYS A 186 -16.04 7.35 3.81
C LYS A 186 -16.36 8.83 3.92
N PHE A 187 -15.49 9.68 3.38
CA PHE A 187 -15.69 11.12 3.36
C PHE A 187 -16.36 11.52 2.04
N HIS A 188 -17.49 12.22 2.13
CA HIS A 188 -18.21 12.78 0.99
C HIS A 188 -18.52 14.25 1.28
N ALA A 189 -18.25 15.13 0.31
CA ALA A 189 -18.54 16.56 0.47
C ALA A 189 -20.05 16.85 0.36
N GLU A 190 -20.77 16.04 -0.42
CA GLU A 190 -22.22 16.09 -0.54
C GLU A 190 -22.87 15.39 0.66
N THR A 191 -22.82 16.03 1.81
CA THR A 191 -23.58 15.57 2.97
C THR A 191 -25.06 15.81 2.70
N GLY A 192 -25.91 14.89 3.17
CA GLY A 192 -27.36 14.92 2.89
C GLY A 192 -28.09 16.15 3.43
N ASP A 193 -27.42 17.06 4.13
CA ASP A 193 -28.01 18.19 4.86
C ASP A 193 -28.33 19.40 3.97
N TRP A 194 -27.72 19.48 2.79
CA TRP A 194 -27.85 20.62 1.88
C TRP A 194 -28.46 20.21 0.54
N MET A 195 -29.17 21.13 -0.10
CA MET A 195 -29.70 20.99 -1.45
C MET A 195 -29.40 22.24 -2.27
N SER A 196 -29.11 22.07 -3.55
CA SER A 196 -29.02 23.16 -4.51
C SER A 196 -30.41 23.75 -4.81
N SER A 197 -30.45 25.02 -5.22
CA SER A 197 -31.68 25.64 -5.73
C SER A 197 -32.16 24.94 -7.00
N ASN A 198 -33.46 24.69 -7.09
CA ASN A 198 -34.10 24.10 -8.26
C ASN A 198 -34.50 25.18 -9.28
N ASP A 199 -33.51 25.88 -9.81
CA ASP A 199 -33.65 26.86 -10.89
C ASP A 199 -32.51 26.70 -11.91
N ASP A 200 -32.68 27.22 -13.13
CA ASP A 200 -31.74 27.02 -14.25
C ASP A 200 -30.51 27.96 -14.18
N ARG A 201 -30.17 28.49 -13.00
CA ARG A 201 -29.03 29.41 -12.84
C ARG A 201 -27.71 28.64 -12.83
N PHE A 202 -26.72 29.15 -13.57
CA PHE A 202 -25.35 28.63 -13.55
C PHE A 202 -24.69 28.76 -12.16
N PHE A 203 -24.99 29.86 -11.46
CA PHE A 203 -24.64 30.05 -10.05
C PHE A 203 -25.88 29.79 -9.20
N TYR A 204 -26.00 28.56 -8.72
CA TYR A 204 -27.10 28.11 -7.85
C TYR A 204 -26.77 28.38 -6.37
N ASP A 205 -27.81 28.57 -5.57
CA ASP A 205 -27.70 28.78 -4.13
C ASP A 205 -27.83 27.43 -3.39
N PHE A 206 -27.16 27.27 -2.25
CA PHE A 206 -27.38 26.13 -1.34
C PHE A 206 -28.36 26.49 -0.23
N LYS A 207 -29.28 25.57 0.09
CA LYS A 207 -30.19 25.68 1.22
C LYS A 207 -30.10 24.42 2.09
N LYS A 208 -30.21 24.58 3.41
CA LYS A 208 -30.29 23.45 4.33
C LYS A 208 -31.65 22.77 4.15
N LYS A 209 -31.70 21.44 4.18
CA LYS A 209 -32.97 20.69 4.12
C LYS A 209 -33.74 20.87 5.43
N ASP A 210 -35.07 20.95 5.32
CA ASP A 210 -35.95 20.92 6.48
C ASP A 210 -36.13 19.46 6.97
N ASP A 211 -35.98 19.22 8.26
CA ASP A 211 -36.00 17.88 8.88
C ASP A 211 -37.39 17.19 8.90
N SER A 212 -38.41 17.75 8.24
CA SER A 212 -39.82 17.33 8.34
C SER A 212 -40.16 15.97 7.69
N HIS A 213 -39.19 15.33 7.03
CA HIS A 213 -39.35 14.00 6.41
C HIS A 213 -38.32 12.94 6.86
N ALA A 214 -37.64 13.15 7.99
CA ALA A 214 -36.76 12.11 8.55
C ALA A 214 -37.58 10.87 8.95
N THR A 215 -37.42 9.77 8.21
CA THR A 215 -37.92 8.45 8.61
C THR A 215 -37.31 8.09 9.97
N PRO A 216 -38.11 7.73 10.99
CA PRO A 216 -37.55 7.38 12.29
C PRO A 216 -36.60 6.18 12.15
N PRO A 217 -35.50 6.12 12.92
CA PRO A 217 -34.57 4.99 12.86
C PRO A 217 -35.32 3.70 13.19
N SER A 218 -35.20 2.67 12.35
CA SER A 218 -35.80 1.36 12.63
C SER A 218 -35.19 0.81 13.90
N SER A 219 -36.01 0.51 14.91
CA SER A 219 -35.58 -0.10 16.16
C SER A 219 -34.87 -1.44 15.89
N ALA A 220 -33.54 -1.44 15.96
CA ALA A 220 -32.79 -2.68 16.08
C ALA A 220 -33.10 -3.28 17.46
N SER A 221 -33.63 -4.49 17.48
CA SER A 221 -33.93 -5.24 18.68
C SER A 221 -32.65 -5.52 19.47
N GLU A 222 -32.47 -4.86 20.60
CA GLU A 222 -31.50 -5.26 21.62
C GLU A 222 -31.95 -6.58 22.26
N THR A 223 -31.43 -7.71 21.79
CA THR A 223 -31.47 -8.96 22.55
C THR A 223 -30.54 -8.81 23.76
N LYS A 224 -31.12 -8.48 24.93
CA LYS A 224 -30.48 -8.65 26.22
C LYS A 224 -30.24 -10.13 26.48
N SER A 225 -28.97 -10.55 26.44
CA SER A 225 -28.53 -11.84 26.98
C SER A 225 -28.59 -11.78 28.51
N GLU A 226 -29.67 -12.29 29.11
CA GLU A 226 -29.73 -12.57 30.55
C GLU A 226 -28.71 -13.65 30.92
N ARG A 227 -27.73 -13.29 31.76
CA ARG A 227 -26.96 -14.30 32.51
C ARG A 227 -27.79 -14.72 33.72
N VAL A 228 -28.44 -15.87 33.61
CA VAL A 228 -29.02 -16.59 34.74
C VAL A 228 -27.88 -17.10 35.61
N GLY A 229 -27.86 -16.69 36.88
CA GLY A 229 -27.00 -17.27 37.89
C GLY A 229 -27.46 -18.68 38.23
N LEU A 230 -26.54 -19.64 38.24
CA LEU A 230 -26.71 -20.89 38.95
C LEU A 230 -25.87 -20.82 40.22
N ALA A 231 -26.56 -20.76 41.36
CA ALA A 231 -26.01 -21.15 42.64
C ALA A 231 -26.03 -22.68 42.73
N CYS A 232 -24.90 -23.30 43.04
CA CYS A 232 -24.84 -24.62 43.66
C CYS A 232 -23.94 -24.50 44.88
N GLY A 233 -24.55 -24.49 46.06
CA GLY A 233 -23.89 -24.90 47.29
C GLY A 233 -24.17 -26.39 47.50
N VAL A 234 -23.16 -27.14 47.93
CA VAL A 234 -23.28 -28.33 48.77
C VAL A 234 -22.00 -28.38 49.61
N ASP A 235 -22.20 -28.35 50.93
CA ASP A 235 -21.36 -28.82 52.06
C ASP A 235 -19.83 -28.91 51.93
#